data_AF-A0A9E3TTP7-F1
#
_entry.id   AF-A0A9E3TTP7-F1
#
_cell.length_a   1.000
_cell.length_b   1.000
_cell.length_c   1.000
_cell.angle_alpha   90.00
_cell.angle_beta   90.00
_cell.angle_gamma   90.00
#
_symmetry.space_group_name_H-M   'P 1'
#
loop_
_entity.id
_entity.type
_entity.pdbx_description
1 polymer ?
#
loop_
_entity_poly.entity_id
_entity_poly.type
_entity_poly.pdbx_seq_one_letter_code
_entity_poly.pdbx_strand_id
1 'polypeptide(L)'
;MIKSNKVTRQIDRALRGAGSLWVGCDWPTRFGMRGLDLSGLKARQARLLASATTGAESRDWEQAARWLEQVEDDARRARFAATTAVEFFGQQEHVRALEQIMRACEIEGRYHEQLVWGRLRDLIRREVEARTTCESMSHESAAAEL
;
A
#
# COMPACT_ATOMS: atom_id res chain seq x y z
N MET A 1 8.72 -4.66 -29.74
CA MET A 1 9.25 -4.94 -28.38
C MET A 1 9.49 -3.68 -27.49
N ILE A 2 8.96 -2.50 -27.82
CA ILE A 2 9.24 -1.24 -27.05
C ILE A 2 8.28 -1.04 -25.85
N LYS A 3 7.16 -1.78 -25.78
CA LYS A 3 6.10 -1.58 -24.75
C LYS A 3 6.53 -1.97 -23.32
N SER A 4 7.25 -3.08 -23.13
CA SER A 4 7.61 -3.56 -21.78
C SER A 4 8.43 -2.55 -20.96
N ASN A 5 9.35 -1.82 -21.59
CA ASN A 5 10.24 -0.90 -20.87
C ASN A 5 9.52 0.37 -20.38
N LYS A 6 8.43 0.77 -21.04
CA LYS A 6 7.61 1.93 -20.62
C LYS A 6 6.73 1.57 -19.43
N VAL A 7 6.10 0.39 -19.46
CA VAL A 7 5.20 -0.09 -18.41
C VAL A 7 5.95 -0.30 -17.09
N THR A 8 7.08 -0.99 -17.12
CA THR A 8 7.91 -1.20 -15.92
C THR A 8 8.31 0.12 -15.26
N ARG A 9 8.70 1.14 -16.06
CA ARG A 9 9.01 2.48 -15.53
C ARG A 9 7.81 3.17 -14.88
N GLN A 10 6.61 2.98 -15.42
CA GLN A 10 5.39 3.55 -14.83
C GLN A 10 5.05 2.88 -13.49
N ILE A 11 5.18 1.55 -13.43
CA ILE A 11 5.00 0.76 -12.22
C ILE A 11 6.03 1.18 -11.15
N ASP A 12 7.31 1.28 -11.50
CA ASP A 12 8.37 1.74 -10.60
C ASP A 12 8.14 3.16 -10.08
N ARG A 13 7.65 4.05 -10.95
CA ARG A 13 7.31 5.42 -10.56
C ARG A 13 6.13 5.44 -9.60
N ALA A 14 5.12 4.62 -9.83
CA ALA A 14 3.97 4.49 -8.93
C ALA A 14 4.38 3.93 -7.57
N LEU A 15 5.24 2.90 -7.54
CA LEU A 15 5.80 2.32 -6.31
C LEU A 15 6.57 3.38 -5.50
N ARG A 16 7.49 4.12 -6.13
CA ARG A 16 8.26 5.17 -5.46
C ARG A 16 7.38 6.31 -4.94
N GLY A 17 6.39 6.73 -5.72
CA GLY A 17 5.46 7.79 -5.33
C GLY A 17 4.58 7.39 -4.14
N ALA A 18 4.11 6.15 -4.11
CA ALA A 18 3.29 5.61 -3.03
C ALA A 18 4.10 5.35 -1.74
N GLY A 19 5.31 4.81 -1.86
CA GLY A 19 6.12 4.39 -0.72
C GLY A 19 6.61 5.51 0.21
N SER A 20 6.44 6.78 -0.17
CA SER A 20 6.74 7.95 0.67
C SER A 20 5.53 8.58 1.34
N LEU A 21 4.31 8.17 0.99
CA LEU A 21 3.08 8.84 1.43
C LEU A 21 2.57 8.30 2.77
N TRP A 22 2.69 7.00 3.02
CA TRP A 22 2.22 6.38 4.26
C TRP A 22 3.37 5.82 5.11
N VAL A 23 3.69 6.52 6.21
CA VAL A 23 4.81 6.18 7.13
C VAL A 23 4.40 6.33 8.62
N GLY A 24 3.14 6.66 8.88
CA GLY A 24 2.60 6.95 10.22
C GLY A 24 1.12 7.32 10.10
N CYS A 25 0.61 8.12 11.04
CA CYS A 25 -0.75 8.66 10.94
C CYS A 25 -0.75 9.93 10.08
N ASP A 26 -0.95 9.80 8.78
CA ASP A 26 -1.01 10.92 7.83
C ASP A 26 -2.42 11.50 7.64
N TRP A 27 -3.42 10.99 8.37
CA TRP A 27 -4.80 11.47 8.35
C TRP A 27 -5.24 12.07 9.70
N PRO A 28 -6.30 12.90 9.72
CA PRO A 28 -6.88 13.39 10.96
C PRO A 28 -7.42 12.24 11.82
N THR A 29 -6.84 12.05 13.01
CA THR A 29 -7.26 11.00 13.96
C THR A 29 -7.40 11.57 15.35
N ARG A 30 -8.56 11.34 15.97
CA ARG A 30 -8.77 11.61 17.40
C ARG A 30 -8.69 10.31 18.18
N PHE A 31 -7.85 10.28 19.21
CA PHE A 31 -7.56 9.08 19.97
C PHE A 31 -7.89 9.24 21.47
N GLY A 32 -8.50 8.20 22.04
CA GLY A 32 -8.86 8.15 23.47
C GLY A 32 -9.98 9.12 23.87
N MET A 33 -10.33 9.11 25.16
CA MET A 33 -11.43 9.92 25.70
C MET A 33 -11.14 11.43 25.65
N ARG A 34 -9.87 11.82 25.67
CA ARG A 34 -9.42 13.21 25.53
C ARG A 34 -9.37 13.67 24.07
N GLY A 35 -9.56 12.77 23.11
CA GLY A 35 -9.57 13.07 21.69
C GLY A 35 -8.26 13.67 21.20
N LEU A 36 -7.13 13.07 21.60
CA LEU A 36 -5.77 13.46 21.21
C LEU A 36 -5.65 13.48 19.70
N ASP A 37 -5.07 14.54 19.14
CA ASP A 37 -4.79 14.62 17.72
C ASP A 37 -3.50 13.86 17.39
N LEU A 38 -3.63 12.80 16.60
CA LEU A 38 -2.50 11.99 16.15
C LEU A 38 -2.04 12.34 14.73
N SER A 39 -2.64 13.34 14.09
CA SER A 39 -2.29 13.73 12.73
C SER A 39 -0.81 14.13 12.63
N GLY A 40 -0.09 13.48 11.72
CA GLY A 40 1.33 13.67 11.50
C GLY A 40 2.24 13.08 12.58
N LEU A 41 1.70 12.43 13.61
CA LEU A 41 2.50 11.86 14.69
C LEU A 41 2.99 10.45 14.38
N LYS A 42 4.18 10.17 14.90
CA LYS A 42 4.81 8.85 14.98
C LYS A 42 4.74 8.31 16.40
N ALA A 43 4.83 6.99 16.52
CA ALA A 43 4.87 6.28 17.80
C ALA A 43 5.89 6.88 18.76
N ARG A 44 7.12 7.14 18.27
CA ARG A 44 8.20 7.73 19.08
C ARG A 44 7.81 9.10 19.63
N GLN A 45 7.11 9.94 18.86
CA GLN A 45 6.68 11.26 19.33
C GLN A 45 5.60 11.13 20.39
N ALA A 46 4.62 10.23 20.22
CA ALA A 46 3.61 9.95 21.23
C ALA A 46 4.23 9.41 22.54
N ARG A 47 5.27 8.57 22.47
CA ARG A 47 6.01 8.13 23.68
C ARG A 47 6.70 9.29 24.40
N LEU A 48 7.24 10.26 23.66
CA LEU A 48 7.83 11.46 24.26
C LEU A 48 6.75 12.28 24.99
N LEU A 49 5.58 12.46 24.37
CA LEU A 49 4.44 13.15 25.01
C LEU A 49 3.94 12.42 26.25
N ALA A 50 3.89 11.09 26.22
CA ALA A 50 3.58 10.29 27.41
C ALA A 50 4.55 10.54 28.56
N SER A 51 5.86 10.63 28.27
CA SER A 51 6.88 10.91 29.29
C SER A 51 6.87 12.35 29.81
N ALA A 52 6.36 13.29 29.01
CA ALA A 52 6.29 14.71 29.35
C ALA A 52 4.98 15.10 30.06
N THR A 53 4.01 14.19 30.13
CA THR A 53 2.70 14.40 30.76
C THR A 53 2.54 13.48 31.97
N THR A 54 1.48 13.67 32.76
CA THR A 54 1.24 12.88 33.97
C THR A 54 -0.20 12.39 34.05
N GLY A 55 -0.44 11.39 34.91
CA GLY A 55 -1.78 10.92 35.23
C GLY A 55 -2.51 10.29 34.03
N ALA A 56 -3.77 10.68 33.84
CA ALA A 56 -4.61 10.14 32.77
C ALA A 56 -4.09 10.49 31.36
N GLU A 57 -3.53 11.69 31.19
CA GLU A 57 -3.03 12.14 29.89
C GLU A 57 -1.81 11.34 29.44
N SER A 58 -0.88 11.05 30.35
CA SER A 58 0.26 10.16 30.07
C SER A 58 -0.19 8.79 29.58
N ARG A 59 -1.19 8.19 30.25
CA ARG A 59 -1.78 6.89 29.86
C ARG A 59 -2.48 6.92 28.50
N ASP A 60 -3.13 8.02 28.14
CA ASP A 60 -3.73 8.19 26.82
C ASP A 60 -2.65 8.26 25.72
N TRP A 61 -1.55 8.99 25.99
CA TRP A 61 -0.40 9.06 25.08
C TRP A 61 0.34 7.72 24.94
N GLU A 62 0.45 6.92 26.00
CA GLU A 62 1.02 5.57 25.92
C GLU A 62 0.19 4.65 25.02
N GLN A 63 -1.14 4.70 25.15
CA GLN A 63 -2.04 3.93 24.30
C GLN A 63 -1.97 4.40 22.84
N ALA A 64 -1.95 5.72 22.63
CA ALA A 64 -1.78 6.31 21.30
C ALA A 64 -0.46 5.87 20.66
N ALA A 65 0.63 5.84 21.42
CA ALA A 65 1.92 5.38 20.94
C ALA A 65 1.87 3.92 20.46
N ARG A 66 1.26 3.02 21.25
CA ARG A 66 1.10 1.61 20.85
C ARG A 66 0.26 1.45 19.58
N TRP A 67 -0.81 2.22 19.46
CA TRP A 67 -1.63 2.22 18.25
C TRP A 67 -0.85 2.74 17.04
N LEU A 68 -0.08 3.83 17.19
CA LEU A 68 0.78 4.35 16.13
C LEU A 68 1.87 3.35 15.73
N GLU A 69 2.40 2.54 16.65
CA GLU A 69 3.36 1.47 16.30
C GLU A 69 2.74 0.44 15.38
N GLN A 70 1.48 0.08 15.64
CA GLN A 70 0.74 -0.83 14.78
C GLN A 70 0.49 -0.21 13.40
N VAL A 71 0.10 1.07 13.34
CA VAL A 71 -0.07 1.80 12.07
C VAL A 71 1.25 1.81 11.27
N GLU A 72 2.36 2.14 11.92
CA GLU A 72 3.67 2.18 11.28
C GLU A 72 4.13 0.79 10.81
N ASP A 73 3.79 -0.27 11.54
CA ASP A 73 4.07 -1.64 11.12
C ASP A 73 3.25 -2.08 9.92
N ASP A 74 1.95 -1.79 9.94
CA ASP A 74 1.05 -2.05 8.81
C ASP A 74 1.50 -1.26 7.56
N ALA A 75 1.94 0.00 7.71
CA ALA A 75 2.53 0.77 6.62
C ALA A 75 3.78 0.10 6.02
N ARG A 76 4.68 -0.42 6.86
CA ARG A 76 5.86 -1.18 6.40
C ARG A 76 5.46 -2.46 5.68
N ARG A 77 4.49 -3.21 6.21
CA ARG A 77 4.00 -4.46 5.62
C ARG A 77 3.32 -4.23 4.27
N ALA A 78 2.51 -3.18 4.16
CA ALA A 78 1.88 -2.79 2.90
C ALA A 78 2.92 -2.41 1.83
N ARG A 79 3.93 -1.62 2.22
CA ARG A 79 5.04 -1.26 1.32
C ARG A 79 5.84 -2.49 0.87
N PHE A 80 6.10 -3.43 1.77
CA PHE A 80 6.77 -4.68 1.43
C PHE A 80 5.95 -5.45 0.38
N ALA A 81 4.66 -5.68 0.64
CA ALA A 81 3.78 -6.36 -0.31
C ALA A 81 3.72 -5.65 -1.68
N ALA A 82 3.61 -4.31 -1.71
CA ALA A 82 3.64 -3.54 -2.94
C ALA A 82 4.98 -3.69 -3.71
N THR A 83 6.10 -3.78 -3.01
CA THR A 83 7.42 -3.99 -3.63
C THR A 83 7.51 -5.40 -4.24
N THR A 84 7.10 -6.42 -3.49
CA THR A 84 7.05 -7.81 -3.97
C THR A 84 6.10 -7.97 -5.17
N ALA A 85 5.00 -7.22 -5.21
CA ALA A 85 4.10 -7.22 -6.38
C ALA A 85 4.81 -6.77 -7.66
N VAL A 86 5.65 -5.73 -7.58
CA VAL A 86 6.43 -5.24 -8.73
C VAL A 86 7.49 -6.27 -9.15
N GLU A 87 8.13 -6.95 -8.21
CA GLU A 87 9.08 -8.02 -8.48
C GLU A 87 8.41 -9.19 -9.23
N PHE A 88 7.28 -9.69 -8.74
CA PHE A 88 6.51 -10.75 -9.42
C PHE A 88 6.02 -10.31 -10.79
N PHE A 89 5.60 -9.06 -10.94
CA PHE A 89 5.22 -8.53 -12.25
C PHE A 89 6.40 -8.56 -13.24
N GLY A 90 7.60 -8.20 -12.79
CA GLY A 90 8.83 -8.30 -13.58
C GLY A 90 9.19 -9.74 -13.98
N GLN A 91 8.86 -10.71 -13.12
CA GLN A 91 9.04 -12.15 -13.36
C GLN A 91 7.90 -12.78 -14.19
N GLN A 92 6.91 -11.99 -14.64
CA GLN A 92 5.71 -12.45 -15.34
C GLN A 92 4.78 -13.36 -14.51
N GLU A 93 4.97 -13.38 -13.19
CA GLU A 93 4.10 -14.09 -12.24
C GLU A 93 2.87 -13.22 -11.91
N HIS A 94 2.02 -13.02 -12.93
CA HIS A 94 0.93 -12.04 -12.91
C HIS A 94 -0.10 -12.25 -11.79
N VAL A 95 -0.48 -13.50 -11.50
CA VAL A 95 -1.41 -13.83 -10.41
C VAL A 95 -0.85 -13.40 -9.06
N ARG A 96 0.41 -13.76 -8.77
CA ARG A 96 1.06 -13.41 -7.51
C ARG A 96 1.31 -11.91 -7.39
N ALA A 97 1.61 -11.22 -8.50
CA ALA A 97 1.71 -9.77 -8.52
C ALA A 97 0.40 -9.11 -8.07
N LEU A 98 -0.75 -9.59 -8.57
CA LEU A 98 -2.07 -9.10 -8.19
C LEU A 98 -2.40 -9.39 -6.72
N GLU A 99 -2.13 -10.60 -6.25
CA GLU A 99 -2.32 -10.97 -4.84
C GLU A 99 -1.57 -10.04 -3.89
N GLN A 100 -0.29 -9.77 -4.19
CA GLN A 100 0.54 -8.92 -3.33
C GLN A 100 0.09 -7.46 -3.33
N ILE A 101 -0.29 -6.89 -4.49
CA ILE A 101 -0.75 -5.50 -4.51
C ILE A 101 -2.14 -5.34 -3.88
N MET A 102 -3.00 -6.36 -3.98
CA MET A 102 -4.26 -6.41 -3.25
C MET A 102 -4.04 -6.47 -1.74
N ARG A 103 -3.06 -7.26 -1.27
CA ARG A 103 -2.67 -7.31 0.13
C ARG A 103 -2.20 -5.95 0.66
N ALA A 104 -1.42 -5.20 -0.12
CA ALA A 104 -1.02 -3.85 0.25
C ALA A 104 -2.23 -2.91 0.43
N CYS A 105 -3.20 -3.00 -0.49
CA CYS A 105 -4.45 -2.24 -0.44
C CYS A 105 -5.34 -2.64 0.75
N GLU A 106 -5.39 -3.92 1.09
CA GLU A 106 -6.18 -4.43 2.22
C GLU A 106 -5.64 -3.93 3.56
N ILE A 107 -4.32 -3.93 3.73
CA ILE A 107 -3.68 -3.40 4.94
C ILE A 107 -3.96 -1.89 5.07
N GLU A 108 -3.80 -1.15 3.98
CA GLU A 108 -4.08 0.30 3.93
C GLU A 108 -5.56 0.63 4.15
N GLY A 109 -6.49 -0.17 3.61
CA GLY A 109 -7.93 0.07 3.70
C GLY A 109 -8.52 0.01 5.11
N ARG A 110 -7.70 -0.36 6.11
CA ARG A 110 -8.05 -0.24 7.54
C ARG A 110 -7.96 1.20 8.04
N TYR A 111 -7.24 2.05 7.33
CA TYR A 111 -6.84 3.39 7.75
C TYR A 111 -7.32 4.47 6.79
N HIS A 112 -7.25 4.21 5.49
CA HIS A 112 -7.59 5.20 4.45
C HIS A 112 -8.80 4.76 3.63
N GLU A 113 -9.72 5.70 3.36
CA GLU A 113 -10.78 5.52 2.36
C GLU A 113 -10.22 5.61 0.93
N GLN A 114 -9.21 6.46 0.73
CA GLN A 114 -8.51 6.63 -0.54
C GLN A 114 -7.13 6.01 -0.47
N LEU A 115 -6.95 4.90 -1.19
CA LEU A 115 -5.75 4.08 -1.11
C LEU A 115 -4.62 4.67 -1.96
N VAL A 116 -3.52 5.05 -1.30
CA VAL A 116 -2.21 5.36 -1.89
C VAL A 116 -1.76 4.24 -2.83
N TRP A 117 -1.91 2.97 -2.43
CA TRP A 117 -1.53 1.83 -3.26
C TRP A 117 -2.51 1.55 -4.42
N GLY A 118 -3.70 2.18 -4.42
CA GLY A 118 -4.75 1.97 -5.42
C GLY A 118 -4.29 2.25 -6.85
N ARG A 119 -3.45 3.29 -7.06
CA ARG A 119 -2.90 3.59 -8.38
C ARG A 119 -1.99 2.49 -8.91
N LEU A 120 -1.13 1.92 -8.05
CA LEU A 120 -0.22 0.84 -8.43
C LEU A 120 -1.02 -0.44 -8.73
N ARG A 121 -2.04 -0.75 -7.92
CA ARG A 121 -2.98 -1.85 -8.17
C ARG A 121 -3.63 -1.73 -9.55
N ASP A 122 -4.19 -0.57 -9.86
CA ASP A 122 -4.92 -0.38 -11.11
C ASP A 122 -4.01 -0.47 -12.34
N LEU A 123 -2.74 -0.04 -12.23
CA LEU A 123 -1.76 -0.20 -13.30
C LEU A 123 -1.40 -1.67 -13.53
N ILE A 124 -1.05 -2.41 -12.46
CA ILE A 124 -0.71 -3.84 -12.57
C ILE A 124 -1.90 -4.63 -13.15
N ARG A 125 -3.12 -4.38 -12.65
CA ARG A 125 -4.33 -5.04 -13.14
C ARG A 125 -4.56 -4.83 -14.63
N ARG A 126 -4.53 -3.58 -15.10
CA ARG A 126 -4.74 -3.26 -16.53
C ARG A 126 -3.74 -3.96 -17.43
N GLU A 127 -2.48 -4.04 -17.00
CA GLU A 127 -1.43 -4.68 -17.79
C GLU A 127 -1.54 -6.20 -17.83
N VAL A 128 -1.99 -6.83 -16.74
CA VAL A 128 -2.30 -8.26 -16.73
C VAL A 128 -3.49 -8.55 -17.65
N GLU A 129 -4.58 -7.78 -17.55
CA GLU A 129 -5.77 -7.92 -18.40
C GLU A 129 -5.46 -7.73 -19.90
N ALA A 130 -4.60 -6.77 -20.24
CA ALA A 130 -4.19 -6.54 -21.62
C ALA A 130 -3.40 -7.72 -22.20
N ARG A 131 -2.64 -8.44 -21.38
CA ARG A 131 -1.85 -9.61 -21.80
C ARG A 131 -2.73 -10.85 -21.98
N THR A 132 -3.62 -11.12 -21.04
CA THR A 132 -4.55 -12.26 -21.13
C THR A 132 -5.50 -12.13 -22.32
N THR A 133 -5.96 -10.91 -22.63
CA THR A 133 -6.84 -10.66 -23.80
C THR A 133 -6.09 -10.90 -25.12
N CYS A 134 -4.81 -10.52 -25.21
CA CYS A 134 -3.99 -10.69 -26.40
C CYS A 134 -3.64 -12.17 -26.66
N GLU A 135 -3.41 -12.95 -25.60
CA GLU A 135 -3.21 -14.40 -25.69
C GLU A 135 -4.50 -15.11 -26.16
N SER A 136 -5.65 -14.74 -25.60
CA SER A 136 -6.95 -15.32 -25.99
C SER A 136 -7.27 -15.13 -27.48
N MET A 137 -7.01 -13.93 -28.03
CA MET A 137 -7.19 -13.65 -29.46
C MET A 137 -6.21 -14.42 -30.37
N SER A 138 -5.05 -14.81 -29.85
CA SER A 138 -4.04 -15.57 -30.61
C SER A 138 -4.41 -17.05 -30.73
N HIS A 139 -5.13 -17.60 -29.75
CA HIS A 139 -5.61 -18.98 -29.78
C HIS A 139 -6.89 -19.16 -30.63
N GLU A 140 -7.75 -18.15 -30.72
CA GLU A 140 -9.01 -18.23 -31.47
C GLU A 140 -8.80 -18.13 -33.00
N SER A 141 -7.78 -17.37 -33.45
CA SER A 141 -7.40 -17.28 -34.87
C SER A 141 -6.85 -18.59 -35.45
N ALA A 142 -6.33 -19.50 -34.63
CA ALA A 142 -5.79 -20.79 -35.08
C ALA A 142 -6.88 -21.87 -35.22
N ALA A 143 -8.05 -21.67 -34.60
CA ALA A 143 -9.17 -22.62 -34.67
C ALA A 143 -10.13 -22.36 -35.84
N ALA A 144 -10.02 -21.21 -36.51
CA ALA A 144 -10.88 -20.80 -37.62
C ALA A 144 -10.35 -21.22 -39.01
N GLU A 145 -9.22 -21.94 -39.10
CA GLU A 145 -8.63 -22.44 -40.35
C GLU A 145 -8.78 -23.96 -40.56
N LEU A 146 -9.71 -24.62 -39.86
CA LEU A 146 -10.09 -26.03 -40.07
C LEU A 146 -11.57 -26.17 -40.42
#